data_AF-A0A929SCU7-F1
#
_entry.id   AF-A0A929SCU7-F1
#
_cell.length_a   1.000
_cell.length_b   1.000
_cell.length_c   1.000
_cell.angle_alpha   90.00
_cell.angle_beta   90.00
_cell.angle_gamma   90.00
#
_symmetry.space_group_name_H-M   'P 1'
#
loop_
_entity.id
_entity.type
_entity.pdbx_description
1 polymer ?
#
loop_
_entity_poly.entity_id
_entity_poly.type
_entity_poly.pdbx_seq_one_letter_code
_entity_poly.pdbx_strand_id
1 'polypeptide(L)'
;MITKSLFKNQPAKSTNRFIGKNRIKIGFLSLFVALSLILTGCGTKTPQISVQDYNNELISLQESALDQVKSYFQALDDEYDGQNLSDLYTTMQENLSTLADKAQNASGYREDLTLKNAVLAYITGLQTSLDQHEKPIVRLLTSYSGSAQQFYEQDRSSINSGTLLFAQDLTKLDQALDIAQSTFAKKHKLKLP
;
A
#
# COMPACT_ATOMS: atom_id res chain seq x y z
N MET A 1 3.75 -20.05 -0.14
CA MET A 1 3.82 -20.50 1.28
C MET A 1 4.39 -19.36 2.12
N ILE A 2 3.62 -18.28 2.32
CA ILE A 2 4.03 -17.09 3.07
C ILE A 2 2.79 -16.57 3.82
N THR A 3 2.39 -17.26 4.89
CA THR A 3 1.24 -16.86 5.75
C THR A 3 1.57 -16.97 7.24
N LYS A 4 2.82 -16.73 7.62
CA LYS A 4 3.27 -16.90 9.02
C LYS A 4 3.75 -15.64 9.74
N SER A 5 3.70 -14.47 9.12
CA SER A 5 4.34 -13.28 9.72
C SER A 5 3.41 -12.33 10.48
N LEU A 6 2.09 -12.43 10.35
CA LEU A 6 1.18 -11.39 10.89
C LEU A 6 0.62 -11.71 12.29
N PHE A 7 0.80 -12.91 12.83
CA PHE A 7 0.15 -13.30 14.10
C PHE A 7 1.04 -14.16 15.00
N LYS A 8 2.12 -13.60 15.54
CA LYS A 8 2.86 -14.25 16.62
C LYS A 8 2.82 -13.42 17.91
N ASN A 9 1.81 -13.70 18.72
CA ASN A 9 1.76 -13.34 20.13
C ASN A 9 2.82 -14.11 20.93
N GLN A 10 3.52 -13.41 21.84
CA GLN A 10 3.88 -13.81 23.24
C GLN A 10 5.10 -13.01 23.79
N PRO A 11 5.30 -12.91 25.12
CA PRO A 11 4.68 -11.96 26.05
C PRO A 11 5.72 -11.01 26.69
N ALA A 12 5.23 -10.02 27.45
CA ALA A 12 6.04 -9.08 28.22
C ALA A 12 7.04 -9.76 29.18
N LYS A 13 8.30 -9.32 29.14
CA LYS A 13 9.23 -9.34 30.27
C LYS A 13 9.93 -7.99 30.40
N SER A 14 9.55 -7.29 31.45
CA SER A 14 10.30 -6.19 32.07
C SER A 14 11.71 -6.65 32.44
N THR A 15 12.71 -5.85 32.05
CA THR A 15 13.87 -5.53 32.90
C THR A 15 14.59 -4.29 32.37
N ASN A 16 14.67 -3.27 33.22
CA ASN A 16 15.60 -2.14 33.15
C ASN A 16 17.05 -2.61 32.97
N ARG A 17 17.88 -1.91 32.16
CA ARG A 17 18.97 -0.99 32.58
C ARG A 17 20.09 -0.82 31.51
N PHE A 18 20.59 0.42 31.48
CA PHE A 18 21.91 0.91 31.03
C PHE A 18 22.22 1.23 29.55
N ILE A 19 22.11 2.54 29.25
CA ILE A 19 23.15 3.48 28.76
C ILE A 19 24.17 2.94 27.74
N GLY A 20 24.13 3.54 26.54
CA GLY A 20 25.23 3.59 25.60
C GLY A 20 24.99 4.63 24.51
N LYS A 21 25.29 5.90 24.80
CA LYS A 21 25.38 6.96 23.77
C LYS A 21 26.46 6.57 22.77
N ASN A 22 26.14 6.49 21.48
CA ASN A 22 27.11 6.78 20.42
C ASN A 22 26.41 7.50 19.26
N ARG A 23 26.81 8.75 19.07
CA ARG A 23 26.44 9.61 17.95
C ARG A 23 27.27 9.18 16.74
N ILE A 24 26.61 8.89 15.62
CA ILE A 24 27.26 8.89 14.30
C ILE A 24 26.49 9.89 13.44
N LYS A 25 27.22 10.90 12.96
CA LYS A 25 26.79 11.93 12.01
C LYS A 25 27.53 11.70 10.68
N ILE A 26 26.86 12.11 9.60
CA ILE A 26 27.36 12.44 8.24
C ILE A 26 27.38 11.29 7.22
N GLY A 27 26.79 11.58 6.05
CA GLY A 27 27.03 10.83 4.81
C GLY A 27 26.05 11.11 3.68
N PHE A 28 25.90 12.36 3.25
CA PHE A 28 25.26 12.74 1.98
C PHE A 28 25.96 11.99 0.82
N LEU A 29 25.27 11.11 0.09
CA LEU A 29 25.77 10.52 -1.15
C LEU A 29 24.82 10.86 -2.31
N SER A 30 24.94 12.13 -2.73
CA SER A 30 24.70 12.52 -4.12
C SER A 30 25.84 11.95 -4.96
N LEU A 31 25.54 11.27 -6.06
CA LEU A 31 26.19 11.43 -7.38
C LEU A 31 25.81 10.27 -8.33
N PHE A 32 24.72 10.40 -9.08
CA PHE A 32 24.61 9.85 -10.46
C PHE A 32 23.58 10.69 -11.25
N VAL A 33 23.83 12.00 -11.29
CA VAL A 33 23.32 12.91 -12.31
C VAL A 33 24.51 13.24 -13.20
N ALA A 34 24.71 12.46 -14.26
CA ALA A 34 25.47 12.85 -15.45
C ALA A 34 25.55 11.67 -16.43
N LEU A 35 24.54 11.54 -17.29
CA LEU A 35 24.79 11.08 -18.67
C LEU A 35 23.70 11.64 -19.60
N SER A 36 23.61 12.96 -19.63
CA SER A 36 22.90 13.70 -20.67
C SER A 36 23.91 14.40 -21.57
N LEU A 37 23.59 14.41 -22.87
CA LEU A 37 24.27 15.05 -23.99
C LEU A 37 25.39 14.17 -24.57
N ILE A 38 25.23 13.61 -25.78
CA ILE A 38 25.32 14.36 -27.04
C ILE A 38 24.62 13.57 -28.17
N LEU A 39 23.72 14.24 -28.92
CA LEU A 39 23.54 14.24 -30.40
C LEU A 39 22.09 14.56 -30.82
N THR A 40 21.90 15.84 -31.15
CA THR A 40 21.15 16.38 -32.30
C THR A 40 19.93 15.62 -32.83
N GLY A 41 18.77 16.26 -32.67
CA GLY A 41 17.58 16.04 -33.47
C GLY A 41 16.43 16.90 -32.95
N CYS A 42 16.29 18.12 -33.46
CA CYS A 42 15.10 18.94 -33.25
C CYS A 42 13.95 18.31 -34.02
N GLY A 43 13.33 17.32 -33.41
CA GLY A 43 11.98 16.87 -33.71
C GLY A 43 11.28 16.81 -32.37
N THR A 44 10.11 17.41 -32.25
CA THR A 44 9.22 17.31 -31.09
C THR A 44 8.73 15.87 -30.95
N LYS A 45 9.64 14.96 -30.59
CA LYS A 45 9.32 13.64 -30.08
C LYS A 45 9.19 13.83 -28.58
N THR A 46 7.95 13.81 -28.09
CA THR A 46 7.69 13.56 -26.68
C THR A 46 8.57 12.38 -26.25
N PRO A 47 9.43 12.53 -25.22
CA PRO A 47 10.30 11.46 -24.79
C PRO A 47 9.44 10.25 -24.47
N GLN A 48 9.61 9.18 -25.24
CA GLN A 48 8.85 7.96 -25.06
C GLN A 48 9.37 7.31 -23.77
N ILE A 49 8.53 7.27 -22.73
CA ILE A 49 8.86 6.59 -21.47
C ILE A 49 9.35 5.17 -21.77
N SER A 50 10.39 4.72 -21.07
CA SER A 50 10.86 3.36 -21.25
C SER A 50 9.83 2.36 -20.67
N VAL A 51 9.83 1.12 -21.16
CA VAL A 51 8.94 0.08 -20.62
C VAL A 51 9.22 -0.19 -19.13
N GLN A 52 10.48 -0.04 -18.72
CA GLN A 52 10.90 -0.21 -17.33
C GLN A 52 10.38 0.93 -16.46
N ASP A 53 10.54 2.18 -16.90
CA ASP A 53 10.08 3.35 -16.15
C ASP A 53 8.56 3.34 -16.02
N TYR A 54 7.84 2.97 -17.08
CA TYR A 54 6.39 2.82 -17.04
C TYR A 54 5.94 1.74 -16.03
N ASN A 55 6.60 0.58 -16.03
CA ASN A 55 6.31 -0.46 -15.05
C ASN A 55 6.61 0.03 -13.63
N ASN A 56 7.78 0.63 -13.40
CA ASN A 56 8.19 1.09 -12.08
C ASN A 56 7.26 2.18 -11.54
N GLU A 57 6.86 3.14 -12.38
CA GLU A 57 5.89 4.17 -12.02
C GLU A 57 4.58 3.54 -11.53
N LEU A 58 3.98 2.64 -12.32
CA LEU A 58 2.70 2.04 -11.97
C LEU A 58 2.79 1.11 -10.74
N ILE A 59 3.84 0.29 -10.64
CA ILE A 59 4.04 -0.58 -9.48
C ILE A 59 4.28 0.24 -8.21
N SER A 60 5.01 1.36 -8.30
CA SER A 60 5.20 2.25 -7.13
C SER A 60 3.90 2.84 -6.59
N LEU A 61 2.89 3.05 -7.45
CA LEU A 61 1.56 3.49 -7.00
C LEU A 61 0.83 2.39 -6.21
N GLN A 62 0.95 1.13 -6.66
CA GLN A 62 0.39 0.00 -5.94
C GLN A 62 1.10 -0.23 -4.60
N GLU A 63 2.44 -0.18 -4.57
CA GLU A 63 3.23 -0.29 -3.35
C GLU A 63 2.85 0.82 -2.35
N SER A 64 2.73 2.06 -2.83
CA SER A 64 2.28 3.20 -2.02
C SER A 64 0.87 2.97 -1.44
N ALA A 65 -0.04 2.35 -2.20
CA ALA A 65 -1.38 2.04 -1.73
C ALA A 65 -1.37 0.97 -0.63
N LEU A 66 -0.55 -0.07 -0.78
CA LEU A 66 -0.32 -1.05 0.27
C LEU A 66 0.29 -0.43 1.54
N ASP A 67 1.23 0.49 1.37
CA ASP A 67 1.84 1.19 2.51
C ASP A 67 0.83 2.06 3.27
N GLN A 68 -0.17 2.66 2.61
CA GLN A 68 -1.27 3.36 3.29
C GLN A 68 -2.09 2.40 4.16
N VAL A 69 -2.48 1.25 3.61
CA VAL A 69 -3.24 0.22 4.33
C VAL A 69 -2.44 -0.33 5.51
N LYS A 70 -1.16 -0.60 5.29
CA LYS A 70 -0.26 -1.08 6.34
C LYS A 70 -0.10 -0.05 7.46
N SER A 71 0.13 1.21 7.11
CA SER A 71 0.29 2.29 8.09
C SER A 71 -0.98 2.48 8.93
N TYR A 72 -2.15 2.35 8.30
CA TYR A 72 -3.43 2.33 8.99
C TYR A 72 -3.49 1.22 10.05
N PHE A 73 -3.26 -0.04 9.66
CA PHE A 73 -3.32 -1.17 10.60
C PHE A 73 -2.22 -1.12 11.67
N GLN A 74 -1.05 -0.55 11.37
CA GLN A 74 0.01 -0.33 12.38
C GLN A 74 -0.40 0.72 13.41
N ALA A 75 -0.98 1.84 12.98
CA ALA A 75 -1.48 2.86 13.89
C ALA A 75 -2.60 2.33 14.80
N LEU A 76 -3.41 1.38 14.33
CA LEU A 76 -4.39 0.67 15.17
C LEU A 76 -3.75 -0.18 16.27
N ASP A 77 -2.59 -0.79 16.02
CA ASP A 77 -1.89 -1.64 16.99
C ASP A 77 -1.13 -0.81 18.04
N ASP A 78 -0.57 0.33 17.62
CA ASP A 78 0.30 1.18 18.45
C ASP A 78 -0.46 2.22 19.31
N GLU A 79 -1.55 2.81 18.80
CA GLU A 79 -2.18 4.02 19.39
C GLU A 79 -3.69 3.87 19.69
N TYR A 80 -4.15 2.65 20.03
CA TYR A 80 -5.58 2.40 20.30
C TYR A 80 -6.10 3.07 21.61
N ASP A 81 -6.27 4.39 21.58
CA ASP A 81 -6.92 5.25 22.59
C ASP A 81 -8.40 5.53 22.23
N GLY A 82 -8.77 5.34 20.96
CA GLY A 82 -10.15 5.48 20.48
C GLY A 82 -10.51 6.87 19.94
N GLN A 83 -9.74 7.93 20.22
CA GLN A 83 -10.17 9.29 19.87
C GLN A 83 -10.06 9.69 18.39
N ASN A 84 -9.40 8.94 17.50
CA ASN A 84 -9.28 9.36 16.10
C ASN A 84 -9.36 8.29 15.01
N LEU A 85 -10.03 7.16 15.30
CA LEU A 85 -10.16 6.04 14.36
C LEU A 85 -10.89 6.40 13.06
N SER A 86 -11.94 7.22 13.15
CA SER A 86 -12.70 7.67 11.98
C SER A 86 -11.85 8.54 11.07
N ASP A 87 -11.07 9.45 11.64
CA ASP A 87 -10.21 10.36 10.89
C ASP A 87 -9.08 9.58 10.22
N LEU A 88 -8.44 8.66 10.96
CA LEU A 88 -7.39 7.80 10.42
C LEU A 88 -7.89 6.96 9.22
N TYR A 89 -9.09 6.37 9.35
CA TYR A 89 -9.71 5.61 8.26
C TYR A 89 -10.02 6.52 7.06
N THR A 90 -10.55 7.72 7.31
CA THR A 90 -10.90 8.69 6.27
C THR A 90 -9.66 9.18 5.52
N THR A 91 -8.60 9.55 6.23
CA THR A 91 -7.32 9.95 5.64
C THR A 91 -6.70 8.83 4.80
N MET A 92 -6.75 7.58 5.25
CA MET A 92 -6.31 6.44 4.45
C MET A 92 -7.11 6.35 3.15
N GLN A 93 -8.44 6.44 3.20
CA GLN A 93 -9.30 6.38 2.01
C GLN A 93 -9.05 7.53 1.03
N GLU A 94 -8.81 8.74 1.52
CA GLU A 94 -8.45 9.91 0.71
C GLU A 94 -7.09 9.74 0.02
N ASN A 95 -6.11 9.19 0.73
CA ASN A 95 -4.80 8.88 0.15
C ASN A 95 -4.91 7.81 -0.94
N LEU A 96 -5.70 6.76 -0.71
CA LEU A 96 -6.00 5.75 -1.74
C LEU A 96 -6.70 6.36 -2.96
N SER A 97 -7.65 7.27 -2.76
CA SER A 97 -8.32 7.98 -3.86
C SER A 97 -7.33 8.81 -4.68
N THR A 98 -6.41 9.51 -4.01
CA THR A 98 -5.36 10.28 -4.68
C THR A 98 -4.43 9.38 -5.51
N LEU A 99 -4.11 8.18 -5.01
CA LEU A 99 -3.31 7.20 -5.74
C LEU A 99 -4.08 6.60 -6.92
N ALA A 100 -5.37 6.34 -6.76
CA ALA A 100 -6.24 5.89 -7.85
C ALA A 100 -6.32 6.96 -8.96
N ASP A 101 -6.47 8.23 -8.60
CA ASP A 101 -6.47 9.34 -9.56
C ASP A 101 -5.13 9.45 -10.31
N LYS A 102 -4.00 9.25 -9.62
CA LYS A 102 -2.69 9.20 -10.27
C LYS A 102 -2.61 8.02 -11.26
N ALA A 103 -3.06 6.82 -10.86
CA ALA A 103 -3.08 5.66 -11.74
C ALA A 103 -4.01 5.86 -12.95
N GLN A 104 -5.19 6.45 -12.75
CA GLN A 104 -6.15 6.79 -13.81
C GLN A 104 -5.57 7.80 -14.81
N ASN A 105 -4.79 8.78 -14.33
CA ASN A 105 -4.20 9.83 -15.16
C ASN A 105 -2.82 9.47 -15.73
N ALA A 106 -2.24 8.33 -15.34
CA ALA A 106 -1.01 7.83 -15.94
C ALA A 106 -1.20 7.59 -17.46
N SER A 107 -0.18 7.95 -18.25
CA SER A 107 -0.19 7.68 -19.70
C SER A 107 -0.04 6.18 -19.96
N GLY A 108 -0.69 5.65 -21.00
CA GLY A 108 -0.46 4.25 -21.41
C GLY A 108 0.89 4.04 -22.08
N TYR A 109 1.42 2.81 -22.06
CA TYR A 109 2.64 2.46 -22.78
C TYR A 109 2.32 2.03 -24.21
N ARG A 110 2.56 2.90 -25.20
CA ARG A 110 2.27 2.61 -26.61
C ARG A 110 0.85 2.09 -26.82
N GLU A 111 -0.13 2.81 -26.26
CA GLU A 111 -1.57 2.46 -26.25
C GLU A 111 -1.93 1.22 -25.41
N ASP A 112 -0.96 0.51 -24.84
CA ASP A 112 -1.22 -0.60 -23.92
C ASP A 112 -1.61 -0.07 -22.54
N LEU A 113 -2.86 -0.32 -22.17
CA LEU A 113 -3.46 0.06 -20.89
C LEU A 113 -3.53 -1.11 -19.90
N THR A 114 -3.05 -2.31 -20.23
CA THR A 114 -3.25 -3.52 -19.41
C THR A 114 -2.72 -3.33 -17.99
N LEU A 115 -1.46 -2.89 -17.84
CA LEU A 115 -0.86 -2.71 -16.52
C LEU A 115 -1.49 -1.54 -15.77
N LYS A 116 -1.73 -0.41 -16.45
CA LYS A 116 -2.40 0.77 -15.88
C LYS A 116 -3.77 0.40 -15.30
N ASN A 117 -4.60 -0.27 -16.08
CA ASN A 117 -5.95 -0.65 -15.68
C ASN A 117 -5.92 -1.65 -14.51
N ALA A 118 -4.94 -2.56 -14.50
CA ALA A 118 -4.77 -3.50 -13.39
C ALA A 118 -4.36 -2.79 -12.09
N VAL A 119 -3.42 -1.84 -12.13
CA VAL A 119 -3.04 -1.04 -10.95
C VAL A 119 -4.20 -0.18 -10.45
N LEU A 120 -4.95 0.46 -11.35
CA LEU A 120 -6.14 1.20 -10.96
C LEU A 120 -7.19 0.28 -10.31
N ALA A 121 -7.46 -0.88 -10.90
CA ALA A 121 -8.40 -1.87 -10.35
C ALA A 121 -7.92 -2.40 -9.00
N TYR A 122 -6.61 -2.54 -8.80
CA TYR A 122 -6.01 -2.93 -7.53
C TYR A 122 -6.32 -1.88 -6.46
N ILE A 123 -5.99 -0.61 -6.70
CA ILE A 123 -6.16 0.47 -5.72
C ILE A 123 -7.64 0.68 -5.38
N THR A 124 -8.50 0.75 -6.39
CA THR A 124 -9.96 0.91 -6.18
C THR A 124 -10.59 -0.34 -5.55
N GLY A 125 -10.02 -1.52 -5.82
CA GLY A 125 -10.36 -2.77 -5.15
C GLY A 125 -10.04 -2.75 -3.66
N LEU A 126 -8.87 -2.22 -3.26
CA LEU A 126 -8.52 -2.02 -1.85
C LEU A 126 -9.54 -1.12 -1.15
N GLN A 127 -9.86 0.03 -1.74
CA GLN A 127 -10.84 0.96 -1.18
C GLN A 127 -12.20 0.28 -0.97
N THR A 128 -12.66 -0.46 -1.98
CA THR A 128 -13.93 -1.19 -1.94
C THR A 128 -13.94 -2.25 -0.84
N SER A 129 -12.86 -3.03 -0.73
CA SER A 129 -12.74 -4.09 0.27
C SER A 129 -12.68 -3.53 1.69
N LEU A 130 -11.95 -2.43 1.91
CA LEU A 130 -11.93 -1.71 3.19
C LEU A 130 -13.32 -1.16 3.54
N ASP A 131 -14.03 -0.59 2.57
CA ASP A 131 -15.38 -0.08 2.80
C ASP A 131 -16.40 -1.18 3.13
N GLN A 132 -16.20 -2.38 2.62
CA GLN A 132 -17.06 -3.54 2.89
C GLN A 132 -16.77 -4.17 4.26
N HIS A 133 -15.49 -4.30 4.61
CA HIS A 133 -15.08 -5.14 5.74
C HIS A 133 -14.54 -4.37 6.95
N GLU A 134 -13.87 -3.25 6.74
CA GLU A 134 -13.23 -2.46 7.81
C GLU A 134 -14.11 -1.30 8.30
N LYS A 135 -14.73 -0.55 7.38
CA LYS A 135 -15.62 0.58 7.72
C LYS A 135 -16.73 0.22 8.73
N PRO A 136 -17.38 -0.97 8.67
CA PRO A 136 -18.35 -1.35 9.69
C PRO A 136 -17.72 -1.48 11.08
N ILE A 137 -16.50 -2.02 11.16
CA ILE A 137 -15.74 -2.17 12.42
C ILE A 137 -15.38 -0.78 12.96
N VAL A 138 -14.87 0.11 12.11
CA VAL A 138 -14.58 1.51 12.46
C VAL A 138 -15.81 2.22 13.03
N ARG A 139 -16.97 2.06 12.39
CA ARG A 139 -18.24 2.65 12.88
C ARG A 139 -18.63 2.11 14.25
N LEU A 140 -18.53 0.79 14.43
CA LEU A 140 -18.85 0.16 15.71
C LEU A 140 -17.92 0.69 16.82
N LEU A 141 -16.62 0.74 16.55
CA LEU A 141 -15.60 1.22 17.49
C LEU A 141 -15.73 2.68 17.88
N THR A 142 -15.98 3.56 16.90
CA THR A 142 -16.19 5.00 17.14
C THR A 142 -17.47 5.30 17.91
N SER A 143 -18.49 4.44 17.79
CA SER A 143 -19.76 4.57 18.52
C SER A 143 -19.75 3.94 19.92
N TYR A 144 -18.70 3.18 20.24
CA TYR A 144 -18.64 2.42 21.48
C TYR A 144 -18.19 3.29 22.65
N SER A 145 -19.04 3.44 23.66
CA SER A 145 -18.78 4.22 24.87
C SER A 145 -18.20 3.39 26.03
N GLY A 146 -18.05 2.07 25.86
CA GLY A 146 -17.48 1.16 26.84
C GLY A 146 -15.97 0.98 26.70
N SER A 147 -15.39 0.06 27.48
CA SER A 147 -13.95 -0.26 27.36
C SER A 147 -13.65 -1.04 26.09
N ALA A 148 -12.54 -0.73 25.39
CA ALA A 148 -12.11 -1.46 24.20
C ALA A 148 -12.09 -2.98 24.41
N GLN A 149 -11.72 -3.43 25.61
CA GLN A 149 -11.73 -4.85 25.97
C GLN A 149 -13.13 -5.48 25.91
N GLN A 150 -14.16 -4.81 26.42
CA GLN A 150 -15.55 -5.31 26.34
C GLN A 150 -16.08 -5.33 24.90
N PHE A 151 -15.65 -4.38 24.07
CA PHE A 151 -15.96 -4.40 22.64
C PHE A 151 -15.35 -5.63 21.95
N TYR A 152 -14.05 -5.86 22.16
CA TYR A 152 -13.38 -7.03 21.59
C TYR A 152 -13.91 -8.36 22.12
N GLU A 153 -14.45 -8.40 23.35
CA GLU A 153 -15.10 -9.59 23.91
C GLU A 153 -16.49 -9.84 23.30
N GLN A 154 -17.26 -8.79 23.00
CA GLN A 154 -18.62 -8.89 22.44
C GLN A 154 -18.62 -9.09 20.92
N ASP A 155 -17.75 -8.39 20.19
CA ASP A 155 -17.80 -8.30 18.72
C ASP A 155 -16.65 -9.04 18.02
N ARG A 156 -15.88 -9.86 18.76
CA ARG A 156 -14.71 -10.60 18.27
C ARG A 156 -14.94 -11.35 16.96
N SER A 157 -16.11 -11.98 16.84
CA SER A 157 -16.45 -12.79 15.67
C SER A 157 -16.58 -11.92 14.42
N SER A 158 -17.22 -10.76 14.55
CA SER A 158 -17.42 -9.80 13.46
C SER A 158 -16.08 -9.23 12.99
N ILE A 159 -15.23 -8.81 13.93
CA ILE A 159 -13.89 -8.27 13.63
C ILE A 159 -13.03 -9.30 12.91
N ASN A 160 -12.91 -10.51 13.47
CA ASN A 160 -12.13 -11.58 12.85
C ASN A 160 -12.63 -11.95 11.45
N SER A 161 -13.96 -11.92 11.25
CA SER A 161 -14.56 -12.20 9.94
C SER A 161 -14.25 -11.11 8.91
N GLY A 162 -14.31 -9.83 9.29
CA GLY A 162 -13.99 -8.71 8.42
C GLY A 162 -12.52 -8.73 7.99
N THR A 163 -11.59 -8.91 8.94
CA THR A 163 -10.15 -9.02 8.62
C THR A 163 -9.85 -10.19 7.68
N LEU A 164 -10.50 -11.34 7.87
CA LEU A 164 -10.32 -12.50 7.00
C LEU A 164 -10.85 -12.25 5.59
N LEU A 165 -12.02 -11.63 5.46
CA LEU A 165 -12.62 -11.30 4.17
C LEU A 165 -11.77 -10.26 3.41
N PHE A 166 -11.29 -9.24 4.12
CA PHE A 166 -10.34 -8.27 3.56
C PHE A 166 -9.06 -8.96 3.04
N ALA A 167 -8.47 -9.86 3.83
CA ALA A 167 -7.27 -10.60 3.41
C ALA A 167 -7.53 -11.49 2.18
N GLN A 168 -8.72 -12.08 2.06
CA GLN A 168 -9.11 -12.86 0.88
C GLN A 168 -9.24 -11.98 -0.37
N ASP A 169 -9.86 -10.80 -0.24
CA ASP A 169 -10.00 -9.88 -1.36
C ASP A 169 -8.64 -9.32 -1.78
N LEU A 170 -7.77 -8.96 -0.83
CA LEU A 170 -6.39 -8.56 -1.10
C LEU A 170 -5.64 -9.62 -1.91
N THR A 171 -5.76 -10.90 -1.52
CA THR A 171 -5.12 -12.01 -2.26
C THR A 171 -5.60 -12.09 -3.72
N LYS A 172 -6.90 -11.82 -3.99
CA LYS A 172 -7.43 -11.80 -5.36
C LYS A 172 -6.89 -10.62 -6.15
N LEU A 173 -6.76 -9.45 -5.51
CA LEU A 173 -6.19 -8.25 -6.13
C LEU A 173 -4.72 -8.47 -6.50
N ASP A 174 -3.92 -9.04 -5.59
CA ASP A 174 -2.52 -9.42 -5.82
C ASP A 174 -2.41 -10.36 -7.02
N GLN A 175 -3.20 -11.43 -7.02
CA GLN A 175 -3.20 -12.40 -8.11
C GLN A 175 -3.57 -11.78 -9.47
N ALA A 176 -4.56 -10.88 -9.49
CA ALA A 176 -4.98 -10.21 -10.72
C ALA A 176 -3.89 -9.27 -11.26
N LEU A 177 -3.22 -8.54 -10.37
CA LEU A 177 -2.11 -7.65 -10.73
C LEU A 177 -0.89 -8.44 -11.24
N ASP A 178 -0.52 -9.52 -10.55
CA ASP A 178 0.59 -10.39 -10.96
C ASP A 178 0.39 -10.95 -12.38
N ILE A 179 -0.84 -11.39 -12.69
CA ILE A 179 -1.20 -11.88 -14.02
C ILE A 179 -1.08 -10.75 -15.06
N ALA A 180 -1.57 -9.56 -14.75
CA ALA A 180 -1.52 -8.41 -15.66
C ALA A 180 -0.07 -7.95 -15.90
N GLN A 181 0.75 -7.86 -14.85
CA GLN A 181 2.15 -7.49 -14.94
C GLN A 181 2.95 -8.52 -15.72
N SER A 182 2.74 -9.82 -15.46
CA SER A 182 3.38 -10.90 -16.23
C SER A 182 3.01 -10.86 -17.70
N THR A 183 1.73 -10.60 -18.00
CA THR A 183 1.22 -10.48 -19.38
C THR A 183 1.85 -9.28 -20.10
N PHE A 184 1.88 -8.12 -19.43
CA PHE A 184 2.51 -6.91 -19.93
C PHE A 184 4.01 -7.14 -20.17
N ALA A 185 4.71 -7.75 -19.21
CA ALA A 185 6.13 -8.00 -19.29
C ALA A 185 6.50 -8.93 -20.45
N LYS A 186 5.72 -10.01 -20.64
CA LYS A 186 5.88 -10.92 -21.79
C LYS A 186 5.67 -10.19 -23.12
N LYS A 187 4.63 -9.37 -23.23
CA LYS A 187 4.29 -8.64 -24.46
C LYS A 187 5.38 -7.63 -24.85
N HIS A 188 5.94 -6.92 -23.87
CA HIS A 188 6.92 -5.85 -24.11
C HIS A 188 8.37 -6.25 -23.83
N LYS A 189 8.64 -7.54 -23.59
CA LYS A 189 9.97 -8.10 -23.28
C LYS A 189 10.65 -7.41 -22.09
N LEU A 190 9.86 -6.98 -21.11
CA LEU A 190 10.34 -6.43 -19.84
C LEU A 190 10.96 -7.55 -19.02
N LYS A 191 12.12 -7.28 -18.40
CA LYS A 191 12.68 -8.16 -17.38
C LYS A 191 12.17 -7.68 -16.03
N LEU A 192 11.37 -8.51 -15.37
CA LEU A 192 10.99 -8.30 -13.99
C LEU A 192 12.19 -8.65 -13.08
N PRO A 193 12.36 -7.95 -11.94
CA PRO A 193 13.42 -8.23 -10.97
C PRO A 193 13.30 -9.63 -10.35
#